data_AF-A0A3D1ZVH4-F1
#
_entry.id   AF-A0A3D1ZVH4-F1
#
_cell.length_a   1.000
_cell.length_b   1.000
_cell.length_c   1.000
_cell.angle_alpha   90.00
_cell.angle_beta   90.00
_cell.angle_gamma   90.00
#
_symmetry.space_group_name_H-M   'P 1'
#
loop_
_entity.id
_entity.type
_entity.pdbx_description
1 polymer ?
#
loop_
_entity_poly.entity_id
_entity_poly.type
_entity_poly.pdbx_seq_one_letter_code
_entity_poly.pdbx_strand_id
1 'polypeptide(L)'
;MFRKIVGVTLLVAFIAMATSGLMMMVIEKPSFTLQMHPVHKIFGLIMILAVIAHLSFNYRVLLGYLKARSVAIYASAAIIVLILLYGVALNNKIPDAIAIPMDKLAAQAEAHE
;
A
#
# COMPACT_ATOMS: atom_id res chain seq x y z
N MET A 1 -6.49 26.50 3.07
CA MET A 1 -5.18 26.08 2.51
C MET A 1 -4.82 24.65 2.87
N PHE A 2 -5.01 24.21 4.13
CA PHE A 2 -4.70 22.84 4.56
C PHE A 2 -5.29 21.71 3.68
N ARG A 3 -6.57 21.81 3.27
CA ARG A 3 -7.19 20.84 2.35
C ARG A 3 -6.44 20.71 1.00
N LYS A 4 -5.90 21.80 0.49
CA LYS A 4 -5.11 21.81 -0.76
C LYS A 4 -3.77 21.09 -0.55
N ILE A 5 -3.11 21.34 0.59
CA ILE A 5 -1.87 20.66 0.98
C ILE A 5 -2.12 19.15 1.07
N VAL A 6 -3.16 18.73 1.79
CA VAL A 6 -3.55 17.31 1.91
C VAL A 6 -3.79 16.67 0.54
N GLY A 7 -4.48 17.38 -0.37
CA GLY A 7 -4.70 16.90 -1.74
C GLY A 7 -3.40 16.70 -2.53
N VAL A 8 -2.48 17.66 -2.46
CA VAL A 8 -1.16 17.55 -3.12
C VAL A 8 -0.31 16.45 -2.49
N THR A 9 -0.29 16.35 -1.16
CA THR A 9 0.42 15.27 -0.44
C THR A 9 -0.12 13.90 -0.84
N LEU A 10 -1.45 13.74 -0.92
CA LEU A 10 -2.07 12.50 -1.36
C LEU A 10 -1.67 12.13 -2.79
N LEU A 11 -1.68 13.11 -3.71
CA LEU A 11 -1.26 12.89 -5.10
C LEU A 11 0.20 12.43 -5.20
N VAL A 12 1.11 13.14 -4.53
CA VAL A 12 2.54 12.80 -4.54
C VAL A 12 2.77 11.42 -3.92
N ALA A 13 2.14 11.13 -2.77
CA ALA A 13 2.27 9.84 -2.10
C ALA A 13 1.70 8.69 -2.95
N PHE A 14 0.58 8.91 -3.64
CA PHE A 14 0.01 7.94 -4.58
C PHE A 14 0.98 7.63 -5.73
N ILE A 15 1.57 8.65 -6.36
CA ILE A 15 2.55 8.47 -7.44
C ILE A 15 3.76 7.67 -6.94
N ALA A 16 4.29 8.03 -5.76
CA ALA A 16 5.42 7.33 -5.16
C ALA A 16 5.09 5.85 -4.87
N MET A 17 3.92 5.57 -4.31
CA MET A 17 3.45 4.21 -4.02
C MET A 17 3.23 3.38 -5.28
N ALA A 18 2.57 3.95 -6.28
CA ALA A 18 2.28 3.27 -7.54
C ALA A 18 3.57 2.93 -8.30
N THR A 19 4.47 3.90 -8.44
CA THR A 19 5.72 3.67 -9.18
C THR A 19 6.68 2.75 -8.44
N SER A 20 6.86 2.92 -7.12
CA SER A 20 7.70 2.01 -6.33
C SER A 20 7.15 0.58 -6.31
N GLY A 21 5.84 0.40 -6.14
CA GLY A 21 5.18 -0.90 -6.21
C GLY A 21 5.34 -1.57 -7.57
N LEU A 22 5.09 -0.83 -8.67
CA LEU A 22 5.27 -1.34 -10.02
C LEU A 22 6.72 -1.72 -10.31
N MET A 23 7.69 -0.91 -9.89
CA MET A 23 9.10 -1.25 -10.06
C MET A 23 9.47 -2.54 -9.32
N MET A 24 8.98 -2.73 -8.09
CA MET A 24 9.21 -3.98 -7.35
C MET A 24 8.55 -5.19 -8.02
N MET A 25 7.39 -5.01 -8.66
CA MET A 25 6.73 -6.06 -9.45
C MET A 25 7.42 -6.36 -10.77
N VAL A 26 8.04 -5.39 -11.44
CA VAL A 26 8.65 -5.59 -12.76
C VAL A 26 10.09 -6.10 -12.67
N ILE A 27 10.85 -5.65 -11.67
CA ILE A 27 12.27 -5.99 -11.53
C ILE A 27 12.46 -7.35 -10.83
N GLU A 28 11.44 -7.85 -10.12
CA GLU A 28 11.33 -9.21 -9.52
C GLU A 28 12.59 -9.72 -8.79
N LYS A 29 13.42 -8.81 -8.25
CA LYS A 29 14.65 -9.15 -7.52
C LYS A 29 14.48 -8.83 -6.04
N PRO A 30 14.68 -9.80 -5.13
CA PRO A 30 14.56 -9.56 -3.69
C PRO A 30 15.45 -8.43 -3.18
N SER A 31 16.68 -8.27 -3.72
CA SER A 31 17.59 -7.19 -3.34
C SER A 31 17.07 -5.81 -3.75
N PHE A 32 16.46 -5.70 -4.93
CA PHE A 32 15.85 -4.45 -5.39
C PHE A 32 14.59 -4.13 -4.59
N THR A 33 13.78 -5.15 -4.27
CA THR A 33 12.63 -5.01 -3.37
C THR A 33 13.08 -4.49 -2.01
N LEU A 34 14.14 -5.05 -1.43
CA LEU A 34 14.69 -4.58 -0.15
C LEU A 34 15.16 -3.12 -0.22
N GLN A 35 15.83 -2.72 -1.31
CA GLN A 35 16.27 -1.34 -1.53
C GLN A 35 15.11 -0.35 -1.66
N MET A 36 14.03 -0.74 -2.36
CA MET A 36 12.86 0.11 -2.58
C MET A 36 11.84 0.08 -1.43
N HIS A 37 11.92 -0.93 -0.55
CA HIS A 37 10.98 -1.14 0.54
C HIS A 37 10.87 0.06 1.49
N PRO A 38 11.96 0.74 1.91
CA PRO A 38 11.87 1.95 2.73
C PRO A 38 11.08 3.07 2.06
N VAL A 39 11.32 3.32 0.77
CA VAL A 39 10.60 4.35 -0.01
C VAL A 39 9.11 4.02 -0.06
N HIS A 40 8.76 2.78 -0.42
CA HIS A 40 7.37 2.34 -0.47
C HIS A 40 6.69 2.42 0.91
N LYS A 41 7.38 2.01 1.98
CA LYS A 41 6.82 2.02 3.34
C LYS A 41 6.58 3.45 3.85
N ILE A 42 7.53 4.36 3.65
CA ILE A 42 7.41 5.76 4.11
C ILE A 42 6.29 6.48 3.36
N PHE A 43 6.27 6.40 2.03
CA PHE A 43 5.20 7.02 1.25
C PHE A 43 3.85 6.33 1.48
N GLY A 44 3.83 5.03 1.80
CA GLY A 44 2.63 4.32 2.21
C GLY A 44 2.05 4.88 3.52
N LEU A 45 2.91 5.14 4.51
CA LEU A 45 2.48 5.76 5.77
C LEU A 45 1.96 7.20 5.54
N ILE A 46 2.69 7.99 4.74
CA ILE A 46 2.25 9.35 4.36
C ILE A 46 0.90 9.30 3.65
N MET A 47 0.71 8.36 2.73
CA MET A 47 -0.53 8.16 2.00
C MET A 47 -1.68 7.81 2.95
N ILE A 48 -1.48 6.93 3.93
CA ILE A 48 -2.50 6.60 4.94
C ILE A 48 -2.94 7.86 5.70
N LEU A 49 -1.99 8.65 6.21
CA LEU A 49 -2.31 9.88 6.94
C LEU A 49 -3.04 10.90 6.04
N ALA A 50 -2.59 11.05 4.80
CA ALA A 50 -3.21 11.95 3.82
C ALA A 50 -4.63 11.49 3.44
N VAL A 51 -4.85 10.18 3.25
CA VAL A 51 -6.18 9.60 2.99
C VAL A 51 -7.10 9.84 4.18
N ILE A 52 -6.68 9.57 5.42
CA ILE A 52 -7.49 9.83 6.61
C ILE A 52 -7.94 11.29 6.64
N ALA A 53 -7.00 12.23 6.51
CA ALA A 53 -7.32 13.66 6.47
C ALA A 53 -8.26 14.02 5.30
N HIS A 54 -8.00 13.49 4.10
CA HIS A 54 -8.80 13.74 2.91
C HIS A 54 -10.23 13.22 3.06
N LEU A 55 -10.39 12.00 3.60
CA LEU A 55 -11.70 11.41 3.88
C LEU A 55 -12.43 12.18 4.97
N SER A 56 -11.76 12.59 6.05
CA SER A 56 -12.39 13.40 7.11
C SER A 56 -12.97 14.71 6.56
N PHE A 57 -12.27 15.37 5.63
CA PHE A 57 -12.78 16.59 4.99
C PHE A 57 -13.91 16.36 3.99
N ASN A 58 -14.02 15.16 3.42
CA ASN A 58 -14.97 14.82 2.36
C ASN A 58 -15.99 13.74 2.77
N TYR A 59 -16.08 13.41 4.06
CA TYR A 59 -16.85 12.27 4.56
C TYR A 59 -18.33 12.32 4.16
N ARG A 60 -18.97 13.50 4.24
CA ARG A 60 -20.38 13.66 3.86
C ARG A 60 -20.62 13.38 2.38
N VAL A 61 -19.70 13.81 1.52
CA VAL A 61 -19.79 13.59 0.06
C VAL A 61 -19.59 12.11 -0.25
N LEU A 62 -18.62 11.46 0.40
CA LEU A 62 -18.37 10.03 0.24
C LEU A 62 -19.58 9.17 0.64
N LEU A 63 -20.21 9.48 1.77
CA LEU A 63 -21.46 8.83 2.17
C LEU A 63 -22.56 9.02 1.12
N GLY A 64 -22.59 10.17 0.45
CA GLY A 64 -23.48 10.41 -0.68
C GLY A 64 -23.24 9.44 -1.83
N TYR A 65 -21.99 9.21 -2.22
CA TYR A 65 -21.65 8.25 -3.29
C TYR A 65 -22.05 6.82 -2.94
N LEU A 66 -21.88 6.42 -1.67
CA LEU A 66 -22.24 5.07 -1.22
C LEU A 66 -23.74 4.79 -1.24
N LYS A 67 -24.60 5.81 -1.34
CA LYS A 67 -26.05 5.61 -1.54
C LYS A 67 -26.39 5.11 -2.94
N ALA A 68 -25.52 5.34 -3.93
CA ALA A 68 -25.73 4.83 -5.27
C ALA A 68 -25.46 3.32 -5.30
N ARG A 69 -26.48 2.53 -5.68
CA ARG A 69 -26.40 1.06 -5.67
C ARG A 69 -25.21 0.52 -6.45
N SER A 70 -24.91 1.09 -7.62
CA SER A 70 -23.77 0.69 -8.44
C SER A 70 -22.42 0.91 -7.74
N VAL A 71 -22.25 2.06 -7.08
CA VAL A 71 -21.04 2.40 -6.33
C VAL A 71 -20.89 1.48 -5.11
N ALA A 72 -21.98 1.21 -4.40
CA ALA A 72 -21.97 0.29 -3.25
C ALA A 72 -21.54 -1.13 -3.66
N ILE A 73 -22.12 -1.67 -4.74
CA ILE A 73 -21.75 -2.99 -5.27
C ILE A 73 -20.26 -3.04 -5.64
N TYR A 74 -19.77 -2.03 -6.37
CA TYR A 74 -18.38 -1.95 -6.76
C TYR A 74 -17.45 -1.91 -5.52
N ALA A 75 -17.76 -1.07 -4.53
CA ALA A 75 -16.99 -0.99 -3.29
C ALA A 75 -16.97 -2.33 -2.54
N SER A 76 -18.11 -3.00 -2.44
CA SER A 76 -18.20 -4.35 -1.82
C SER A 76 -17.35 -5.37 -2.57
N ALA A 77 -17.41 -5.39 -3.91
CA ALA A 77 -16.61 -6.29 -4.72
C ALA A 77 -15.10 -6.03 -4.53
N ALA A 78 -14.67 -4.76 -4.52
CA ALA A 78 -13.28 -4.39 -4.28
C ALA A 78 -12.78 -4.82 -2.89
N ILE A 79 -13.61 -4.68 -1.85
CA ILE A 79 -13.27 -5.15 -0.49
C ILE A 79 -13.16 -6.68 -0.45
N ILE A 80 -14.06 -7.40 -1.13
CA ILE A 80 -13.98 -8.86 -1.21
C ILE A 80 -12.68 -9.29 -1.88
N VAL A 81 -12.32 -8.67 -3.01
CA VAL A 81 -11.04 -8.94 -3.70
C VAL A 81 -9.86 -8.68 -2.76
N LEU A 82 -9.85 -7.56 -2.04
CA LEU A 82 -8.80 -7.24 -1.08
C LEU A 82 -8.66 -8.33 -0.01
N ILE A 83 -9.77 -8.75 0.61
CA ILE A 83 -9.77 -9.79 1.64
C ILE A 83 -9.24 -11.12 1.07
N LEU A 84 -9.69 -11.50 -0.13
CA LEU A 84 -9.23 -12.72 -0.79
C LEU A 84 -7.72 -12.68 -1.09
N LEU A 85 -7.19 -11.55 -1.57
CA LEU A 85 -5.76 -11.39 -1.84
C LEU A 85 -4.93 -11.50 -0.55
N TYR A 86 -5.39 -10.91 0.56
CA TYR A 86 -4.76 -11.10 1.86
C TYR A 86 -4.80 -12.57 2.30
N GLY A 87 -5.94 -13.26 2.10
CA GLY A 87 -6.07 -14.68 2.39
C GLY A 87 -5.08 -15.54 1.58
N VAL A 88 -4.95 -15.27 0.28
CA VAL A 88 -3.98 -15.94 -0.60
C VAL A 88 -2.55 -15.72 -0.11
N ALA A 89 -2.19 -14.47 0.22
CA ALA A 89 -0.84 -14.16 0.71
C ALA A 89 -0.52 -14.85 2.04
N LEU A 90 -1.46 -14.89 2.98
CA LEU A 90 -1.26 -15.54 4.28
C LEU A 90 -1.22 -17.07 4.21
N ASN A 91 -1.90 -17.67 3.24
CA ASN A 91 -1.92 -19.12 3.04
C ASN A 91 -0.73 -19.64 2.22
N ASN A 92 -0.16 -18.80 1.34
CA ASN A 92 1.02 -19.14 0.54
C ASN A 92 2.32 -18.80 1.29
N LYS A 93 2.55 -19.47 2.42
CA LYS A 93 3.78 -19.30 3.20
C LYS A 93 4.99 -19.80 2.44
N ILE A 94 6.06 -19.02 2.47
CA ILE A 94 7.37 -19.46 2.00
C ILE A 94 7.88 -20.52 2.99
N PRO A 95 8.38 -21.69 2.53
CA PRO A 95 8.92 -22.72 3.42
C PRO A 95 10.01 -22.16 4.34
N ASP A 96 10.02 -22.58 5.61
CA ASP A 96 10.96 -22.09 6.64
C ASP A 96 12.44 -22.23 6.24
N ALA A 97 12.76 -23.29 5.48
CA ALA A 97 14.10 -23.54 4.94
C ALA A 97 14.60 -22.41 4.01
N ILE A 98 13.69 -21.63 3.42
CA ILE A 98 13.98 -20.49 2.55
C ILE A 98 13.73 -19.18 3.30
N ALA A 99 12.63 -19.07 4.05
CA ALA A 99 12.24 -17.85 4.75
C ALA A 99 13.28 -17.42 5.81
N ILE A 100 13.72 -18.34 6.68
CA ILE A 100 14.64 -18.00 7.78
C ILE A 100 15.99 -17.48 7.27
N PRO A 101 16.66 -18.12 6.28
CA PRO A 101 17.87 -17.56 5.70
C PRO A 101 17.66 -16.20 5.02
N MET A 102 16.54 -16.02 4.31
CA MET A 102 16.22 -14.76 3.66
C MET A 102 16.04 -13.62 4.67
N ASP A 103 15.30 -13.86 5.76
CA ASP A 103 15.09 -12.89 6.82
C ASP A 103 16.41 -12.49 7.50
N LYS A 104 17.31 -13.46 7.72
CA LYS A 104 18.65 -13.18 8.28
C LYS A 104 19.48 -12.31 7.34
N LEU A 105 19.47 -12.60 6.03
CA LEU A 105 20.20 -11.80 5.04
C LEU A 105 19.63 -10.39 4.92
N ALA A 106 18.30 -10.25 4.95
CA ALA A 106 17.63 -8.95 4.95
C ALA A 106 18.03 -8.14 6.20
N ALA A 107 17.99 -8.76 7.39
CA ALA A 107 18.40 -8.11 8.63
C ALA A 107 19.88 -7.69 8.64
N GLN A 108 20.77 -8.50 8.05
CA GLN A 108 22.18 -8.12 7.88
C GLN A 108 22.35 -6.93 6.94
N ALA A 109 21.62 -6.91 5.83
CA ALA A 109 21.67 -5.81 4.87
C ALA A 109 21.11 -4.50 5.47
N GLU A 110 20.06 -4.57 6.29
CA GLU A 110 19.50 -3.42 7.01
C GLU A 110 20.40 -2.92 8.15
N ALA A 111 21.25 -3.79 8.73
CA ALA A 111 22.18 -3.43 9.82
C ALA A 111 23.52 -2.85 9.33
N HIS A 112 23.76 -2.82 8.02
CA HIS A 112 24.97 -2.26 7.41
C HIS A 112 24.85 -0.77 7.03
N GLU A 113 23.78 -0.10 7.46
CA GLU A 113 23.64 1.37 7.54
C GLU A 113 23.81 1.87 8.98
#